data_AF-A0A660Y0E7-F1
#
_entry.id   AF-A0A660Y0E7-F1
#
_cell.length_a   1.000
_cell.length_b   1.000
_cell.length_c   1.000
_cell.angle_alpha   90.00
_cell.angle_beta   90.00
_cell.angle_gamma   90.00
#
_symmetry.space_group_name_H-M   'P 1'
#
loop_
_entity.id
_entity.type
_entity.pdbx_description
1 polymer ?
#
loop_
_entity_poly.entity_id
_entity_poly.type
_entity_poly.pdbx_seq_one_letter_code
_entity_poly.pdbx_strand_id
1 'polypeptide(L)'
;MKCRMCGGKAEIHLRSHNIALCRKDFVKFFERRLLRTVRRFQMFGPGDRVLVAVSGGKDSLGLLHALKKLGYEVAGYHLHLGIDGYSDRSLEKVEAFARKQKVEVRVERVEEILGCTIVEAARRLRRPTCSVCGTVKR
;
A
#
# COMPACT_ATOMS: atom_id res chain seq x y z
N MET A 1 -21.34 17.71 14.79
CA MET A 1 -21.11 16.43 15.50
C MET A 1 -19.82 16.48 16.32
N LYS A 2 -19.78 15.80 17.47
CA LYS A 2 -18.59 15.71 18.32
C LYS A 2 -17.83 14.41 18.06
N CYS A 3 -16.51 14.45 18.16
CA CYS A 3 -15.65 13.27 18.15
C CYS A 3 -16.01 12.40 19.36
N ARG A 4 -16.31 11.12 19.13
CA ARG A 4 -16.69 10.19 20.19
C ARG A 4 -15.54 9.86 21.15
N MET A 5 -14.29 10.03 20.72
CA MET A 5 -13.10 9.72 21.51
C MET A 5 -12.61 10.88 22.38
N CYS A 6 -12.61 12.11 21.87
CA CYS A 6 -12.08 13.28 22.60
C CYS A 6 -13.09 14.40 22.87
N GLY A 7 -14.32 14.31 22.34
CA GLY A 7 -15.34 15.35 22.49
C GLY A 7 -15.18 16.58 21.58
N GLY A 8 -14.05 16.74 20.88
CA GLY A 8 -13.80 17.84 19.95
C GLY A 8 -14.67 17.81 18.68
N LYS A 9 -14.43 18.71 17.72
CA LYS A 9 -15.17 18.73 16.45
C LYS A 9 -14.84 17.49 15.61
N ALA A 10 -15.84 16.69 15.25
CA ALA A 10 -15.65 15.57 14.33
C ALA A 10 -15.56 16.04 12.87
N GLU A 11 -14.69 15.39 12.10
CA GLU A 11 -14.47 15.62 10.66
C GLU A 11 -15.04 14.48 9.80
N ILE A 12 -15.15 13.26 10.37
CA ILE A 12 -15.63 12.07 9.64
C ILE A 12 -16.63 11.28 10.49
N HIS A 13 -17.63 10.69 9.81
CA HIS A 13 -18.57 9.73 10.39
C HIS A 13 -18.42 8.37 9.72
N LEU A 14 -17.93 7.37 10.45
CA LEU A 14 -17.83 6.00 9.99
C LEU A 14 -19.15 5.27 10.25
N ARG A 15 -20.05 5.25 9.26
CA ARG A 15 -21.39 4.65 9.39
C ARG A 15 -21.35 3.18 9.79
N SER A 16 -20.43 2.39 9.24
CA SER A 16 -20.26 0.97 9.54
C SER A 16 -19.83 0.69 10.99
N HIS A 17 -19.37 1.71 11.72
CA HIS A 17 -19.00 1.64 13.13
C HIS A 17 -19.84 2.55 14.01
N ASN A 18 -20.83 3.25 13.43
CA ASN A 18 -21.66 4.27 14.06
C ASN A 18 -20.84 5.24 14.96
N ILE A 19 -19.70 5.74 14.43
CA ILE A 19 -18.76 6.57 15.21
C ILE A 19 -18.28 7.79 14.42
N ALA A 20 -18.41 8.97 15.05
CA ALA A 20 -17.87 10.23 14.55
C ALA A 20 -16.50 10.53 15.18
N LEU A 21 -15.50 10.91 14.38
CA LEU A 21 -14.12 11.10 14.82
C LEU A 21 -13.54 12.40 14.26
N CYS A 22 -12.67 13.07 15.02
CA CYS A 22 -11.77 14.10 14.48
C CYS A 22 -10.58 13.42 13.77
N ARG A 23 -9.80 14.17 13.00
CA ARG A 23 -8.65 13.63 12.25
C ARG A 23 -7.67 12.84 13.12
N LYS A 24 -7.28 13.38 14.28
CA LYS A 24 -6.31 12.73 15.18
C LYS A 24 -6.82 11.39 15.70
N ASP A 25 -8.08 11.34 16.12
CA ASP A 25 -8.65 10.12 16.68
C ASP A 25 -9.04 9.11 15.60
N PHE A 26 -9.37 9.56 14.39
CA PHE A 26 -9.51 8.68 13.23
C PHE A 26 -8.22 7.91 12.93
N VAL A 27 -7.07 8.60 12.91
CA VAL A 27 -5.77 7.94 12.67
C VAL A 27 -5.48 6.89 13.75
N LYS A 28 -5.71 7.22 15.03
CA LYS A 28 -5.55 6.25 16.13
C LYS A 28 -6.52 5.08 16.01
N PHE A 29 -7.76 5.33 15.62
CA PHE A 29 -8.76 4.30 15.40
C PHE A 29 -8.32 3.34 14.28
N PHE A 30 -7.82 3.88 13.17
CA PHE A 30 -7.28 3.10 12.06
C PHE A 30 -6.10 2.23 12.48
N GLU A 31 -5.10 2.81 13.16
CA GLU A 31 -3.91 2.09 13.65
C GLU A 31 -4.29 0.94 14.60
N ARG A 32 -5.21 1.18 15.54
CA ARG A 32 -5.72 0.14 16.45
C ARG A 32 -6.44 -0.97 15.70
N ARG A 33 -7.19 -0.63 14.63
CA ARG A 33 -7.88 -1.61 13.81
C ARG A 33 -6.89 -2.46 13.02
N LEU A 34 -5.85 -1.86 12.44
CA LEU A 34 -4.77 -2.56 11.76
C LEU A 34 -4.09 -3.58 12.70
N LEU A 35 -3.62 -3.14 13.88
CA LEU A 35 -3.02 -4.02 14.88
C LEU A 35 -3.94 -5.17 15.29
N ARG A 36 -5.24 -4.89 15.50
CA ARG A 36 -6.22 -5.92 15.87
C ARG A 36 -6.38 -6.95 14.76
N THR A 37 -6.41 -6.53 13.50
CA THR A 37 -6.51 -7.43 12.35
C THR A 37 -5.27 -8.32 12.26
N VAL A 38 -4.07 -7.74 12.30
CA VAL A 38 -2.80 -8.49 12.25
C VAL A 38 -2.76 -9.58 13.33
N ARG A 39 -3.11 -9.22 14.57
CA ARG A 39 -3.14 -10.18 15.70
C ARG A 39 -4.23 -11.24 15.55
N ARG A 40 -5.46 -10.84 15.17
CA ARG A 40 -6.60 -11.77 15.03
C ARG A 40 -6.33 -12.86 14.00
N PHE A 41 -5.68 -12.52 12.90
CA PHE A 41 -5.40 -13.45 11.80
C PHE A 41 -3.98 -14.00 11.84
N GLN A 42 -3.22 -13.74 12.91
CA GLN A 42 -1.85 -14.20 13.09
C GLN A 42 -0.97 -13.96 11.85
N MET A 43 -1.08 -12.75 11.25
CA MET A 43 -0.46 -12.48 9.94
C MET A 43 1.07 -12.40 10.02
N PHE A 44 1.60 -11.79 11.08
CA PHE A 44 3.02 -11.62 11.39
C PHE A 44 3.19 -11.11 12.83
N GLY A 45 4.39 -11.25 13.40
CA GLY A 45 4.75 -10.92 14.78
C GLY A 45 5.83 -9.83 14.94
N PRO A 46 6.17 -9.46 16.20
CA PRO A 46 7.09 -8.36 16.52
C PRO A 46 8.57 -8.50 16.10
N GLY A 47 8.96 -9.57 15.40
CA GLY A 47 10.31 -9.76 14.88
C GLY A 47 10.36 -10.09 13.39
N ASP A 48 9.20 -10.13 12.72
CA ASP A 48 9.14 -10.46 11.31
C ASP A 48 9.49 -9.25 10.45
N ARG A 49 10.27 -9.49 9.39
CA ARG A 49 10.53 -8.52 8.33
C ARG A 49 9.40 -8.59 7.31
N VAL A 50 8.60 -7.54 7.19
CA VAL A 50 7.44 -7.51 6.31
C VAL A 50 7.74 -6.74 5.04
N LEU A 51 7.74 -7.45 3.90
CA LEU A 51 7.83 -6.83 2.58
C LEU A 51 6.43 -6.41 2.09
N VAL A 52 6.26 -5.13 1.78
CA VAL A 52 4.98 -4.57 1.32
C VAL A 52 5.04 -4.29 -0.17
N ALA A 53 4.23 -4.99 -0.97
CA ALA A 53 4.05 -4.66 -2.37
C ALA A 53 3.35 -3.29 -2.52
N VAL A 54 4.07 -2.29 -3.05
CA VAL A 54 3.61 -0.92 -3.22
C VAL A 54 3.40 -0.56 -4.69
N SER A 55 2.20 -0.08 -5.00
CA SER A 55 1.77 0.24 -6.37
C SER A 55 1.77 1.75 -6.68
N GLY A 56 2.25 2.58 -5.76
CA GLY A 56 2.08 4.05 -5.81
C GLY A 56 0.67 4.52 -5.46
N GLY A 57 -0.25 3.59 -5.15
CA GLY A 57 -1.61 3.89 -4.71
C GLY A 57 -1.71 4.19 -3.21
N LYS A 58 -2.78 4.89 -2.81
CA LYS A 58 -3.01 5.27 -1.40
C LYS A 58 -3.09 4.08 -0.45
N ASP A 59 -3.61 2.94 -0.91
CA ASP A 59 -3.86 1.78 -0.04
C ASP A 59 -2.55 1.11 0.38
N SER A 60 -1.68 0.80 -0.60
CA SER A 60 -0.39 0.15 -0.33
C SER A 60 0.63 1.10 0.31
N LEU A 61 0.68 2.37 -0.11
CA LEU A 61 1.51 3.38 0.56
C LEU A 61 1.02 3.68 1.98
N GLY A 62 -0.30 3.74 2.19
CA GLY A 62 -0.91 3.90 3.50
C GLY A 62 -0.61 2.73 4.43
N LEU A 63 -0.63 1.49 3.90
CA LEU A 63 -0.25 0.29 4.65
C LEU A 63 1.23 0.34 5.06
N LEU A 64 2.15 0.62 4.12
CA LEU A 64 3.58 0.74 4.42
C LEU A 64 3.86 1.83 5.47
N HIS A 65 3.21 2.99 5.35
CA HIS A 65 3.30 4.06 6.35
C HIS A 65 2.84 3.60 7.73
N ALA A 66 1.66 2.98 7.80
CA ALA A 66 1.05 2.57 9.06
C ALA A 66 1.85 1.49 9.77
N LEU A 67 2.32 0.46 9.05
CA LEU A 67 3.15 -0.60 9.62
C LEU A 67 4.48 -0.05 10.15
N LYS A 68 5.15 0.81 9.36
CA LYS A 68 6.36 1.48 9.82
C LYS A 68 6.14 2.28 11.10
N LYS A 69 5.07 3.08 11.14
CA LYS A 69 4.73 3.91 12.30
C LYS A 69 4.41 3.10 13.56
N LEU A 70 3.88 1.89 13.38
CA LEU A 70 3.59 0.95 14.45
C LEU A 70 4.83 0.19 14.95
N GLY A 71 6.00 0.43 14.36
CA GLY A 71 7.28 -0.14 14.79
C GLY A 71 7.62 -1.49 14.18
N TYR A 72 6.90 -1.93 13.13
CA TYR A 72 7.29 -3.13 12.39
C TYR A 72 8.50 -2.86 11.51
N GLU A 73 9.36 -3.88 11.35
CA GLU A 73 10.42 -3.85 10.36
C GLU A 73 9.83 -4.07 8.97
N VAL A 74 9.87 -3.04 8.14
CA VAL A 74 9.21 -3.04 6.82
C VAL A 74 10.13 -2.53 5.72
N ALA A 75 9.99 -3.15 4.55
CA ALA A 75 10.50 -2.64 3.28
C ALA A 75 9.38 -2.64 2.24
N GLY A 76 9.48 -1.78 1.24
CA GLY A 76 8.58 -1.80 0.08
C GLY A 76 9.15 -2.60 -1.09
N TYR A 77 8.27 -3.10 -1.94
CA TYR A 77 8.61 -3.64 -3.25
C TYR A 77 7.69 -3.04 -4.32
N HIS A 78 8.27 -2.47 -5.37
CA HIS A 78 7.54 -1.92 -6.50
C HIS A 78 7.96 -2.60 -7.80
N LEU A 79 6.98 -3.15 -8.51
CA LEU A 79 7.18 -3.70 -9.84
C LEU A 79 6.66 -2.72 -10.90
N HIS A 80 7.58 -2.13 -11.64
CA HIS A 80 7.29 -1.28 -12.78
C HIS A 80 6.86 -2.14 -13.97
N LEU A 81 5.61 -1.96 -14.42
CA LEU A 81 4.98 -2.86 -15.39
C LEU A 81 5.26 -2.52 -16.86
N GLY A 82 5.93 -1.39 -17.13
CA GLY A 82 6.16 -0.94 -18.50
C GLY A 82 4.91 -0.44 -19.22
N ILE A 83 3.95 0.11 -18.47
CA ILE A 83 2.75 0.71 -19.06
C ILE A 83 3.04 2.18 -19.32
N ASP A 84 3.09 2.53 -20.60
CA ASP A 84 3.47 3.87 -21.08
C ASP A 84 2.73 5.00 -20.32
N GLY A 85 3.50 5.97 -19.83
CA GLY A 85 3.07 7.10 -19.01
C GLY A 85 2.46 6.78 -17.64
N TYR A 86 2.00 5.55 -17.38
CA TYR A 86 1.41 5.18 -16.09
C TYR A 86 2.45 4.64 -15.10
N SER A 87 3.32 3.74 -15.55
CA SER A 87 4.28 3.07 -14.68
C SER A 87 5.34 4.04 -14.13
N ASP A 88 5.83 4.98 -14.94
CA ASP A 88 6.79 6.00 -14.46
C ASP A 88 6.17 6.93 -13.41
N ARG A 89 4.95 7.43 -13.65
CA ARG A 89 4.22 8.24 -12.65
C ARG A 89 3.91 7.49 -11.36
N SER A 90 3.74 6.16 -11.46
CA SER A 90 3.55 5.31 -10.27
C SER A 90 4.86 5.21 -9.49
N LEU A 91 5.98 4.97 -10.18
CA LEU A 91 7.32 4.91 -9.60
C LEU A 91 7.71 6.23 -8.92
N GLU A 92 7.49 7.38 -9.57
CA GLU A 92 7.75 8.71 -8.98
C GLU A 92 7.06 8.90 -7.62
N LYS A 93 5.80 8.47 -7.51
CA LYS A 93 5.04 8.52 -6.24
C LYS A 93 5.65 7.62 -5.18
N VAL A 94 6.07 6.42 -5.57
CA VAL A 94 6.71 5.45 -4.68
C VAL A 94 8.05 6.01 -4.17
N GLU A 95 8.89 6.54 -5.05
CA GLU A 95 10.19 7.11 -4.69
C GLU A 95 10.06 8.36 -3.81
N ALA A 96 9.13 9.26 -4.15
CA ALA A 96 8.85 10.44 -3.34
C ALA A 96 8.36 10.05 -1.94
N PHE A 97 7.50 9.02 -1.85
CA PHE A 97 7.04 8.48 -0.58
C PHE A 97 8.19 7.83 0.20
N ALA A 98 9.00 6.98 -0.44
CA ALA A 98 10.12 6.28 0.17
C ALA A 98 11.11 7.27 0.80
N ARG A 99 11.48 8.32 0.05
CA ARG A 99 12.33 9.42 0.52
C ARG A 99 11.70 10.15 1.71
N LYS A 100 10.42 10.52 1.61
CA LYS A 100 9.71 11.25 2.68
C LYS A 100 9.58 10.41 3.96
N GLN A 101 9.29 9.13 3.83
CA GLN A 101 9.10 8.23 4.97
C GLN A 101 10.41 7.62 5.46
N LYS A 102 11.54 7.83 4.76
CA LYS A 102 12.84 7.21 5.00
C LYS A 102 12.76 5.68 5.07
N VAL A 103 12.00 5.07 4.16
CA VAL A 103 11.79 3.62 4.08
C VAL A 103 12.41 3.09 2.79
N GLU A 104 13.06 1.94 2.87
CA GLU A 104 13.61 1.27 1.70
C GLU A 104 12.47 0.75 0.81
N VAL A 105 12.60 0.94 -0.50
CA VAL A 105 11.71 0.32 -1.48
C VAL A 105 12.58 -0.24 -2.61
N ARG A 106 12.54 -1.56 -2.79
CA ARG A 106 13.15 -2.22 -3.94
C ARG A 106 12.27 -2.02 -5.17
N VAL A 107 12.86 -1.56 -6.26
CA VAL A 107 12.17 -1.35 -7.53
C VAL A 107 12.73 -2.32 -8.56
N GLU A 108 11.86 -3.00 -9.31
CA GLU A 108 12.22 -3.84 -10.46
C GLU A 108 11.33 -3.50 -11.66
N ARG A 109 11.83 -3.75 -12.88
CA ARG A 109 11.10 -3.51 -14.12
C ARG A 109 10.76 -4.83 -14.79
N VAL A 110 9.50 -4.99 -15.20
CA VAL A 110 9.05 -6.19 -15.90
C VAL A 110 9.83 -6.39 -17.20
N GLU A 111 10.19 -5.30 -17.90
CA GLU A 111 10.97 -5.40 -19.14
C GLU A 111 12.34 -6.04 -18.93
N GLU A 112 12.99 -5.78 -17.79
CA GLU A 112 14.29 -6.36 -17.45
C GLU A 112 14.18 -7.87 -17.13
N ILE A 113 13.04 -8.30 -16.60
CA ILE A 113 12.80 -9.68 -16.17
C ILE A 113 12.29 -10.55 -17.35
N LEU A 114 11.35 -10.02 -18.14
CA LEU A 114 10.67 -10.77 -19.20
C LEU A 114 11.16 -10.45 -20.61
N GLY A 115 12.05 -9.47 -20.77
CA GLY A 115 12.50 -8.97 -22.07
C GLY A 115 11.42 -8.25 -22.87
N CYS A 116 10.28 -7.93 -22.26
CA CYS A 116 9.19 -7.17 -22.87
C CYS A 116 8.27 -6.53 -21.81
N THR A 117 7.49 -5.54 -22.22
CA THR A 117 6.48 -4.90 -21.38
C THR A 117 5.31 -5.84 -21.09
N ILE A 118 4.50 -5.51 -20.07
CA ILE A 118 3.31 -6.30 -19.77
C ILE A 118 2.28 -6.28 -20.89
N VAL A 119 2.22 -5.18 -21.66
CA VAL A 119 1.30 -5.01 -22.79
C VAL A 119 1.72 -5.89 -23.96
N GLU A 120 3.03 -5.97 -24.24
CA GLU A 120 3.57 -6.86 -25.26
C GLU A 120 3.40 -8.33 -24.90
N ALA A 121 3.69 -8.70 -23.64
CA ALA A 121 3.46 -10.06 -23.15
C ALA A 121 2.00 -10.48 -23.32
N ALA A 122 1.04 -9.60 -22.98
CA ALA A 122 -0.38 -9.84 -23.16
C ALA A 122 -0.78 -10.04 -24.63
N ARG A 123 -0.24 -9.21 -25.53
CA ARG A 123 -0.45 -9.34 -26.99
C ARG A 123 0.09 -10.67 -27.52
N ARG A 124 1.33 -11.04 -27.16
CA ARG A 124 1.96 -12.31 -27.59
C ARG A 124 1.17 -13.52 -27.12
N LEU A 125 0.69 -13.49 -25.87
CA LEU A 125 -0.10 -14.58 -25.28
C LEU A 125 -1.57 -14.58 -25.69
N ARG A 126 -2.04 -13.55 -26.42
CA ARG A 126 -3.46 -13.33 -26.76
C ARG A 126 -4.37 -13.39 -25.53
N ARG A 127 -3.94 -12.79 -24.42
CA ARG A 127 -4.69 -12.71 -23.16
C ARG A 127 -4.96 -11.26 -22.77
N PRO A 128 -6.01 -10.99 -21.99
CA PRO A 128 -6.24 -9.65 -21.44
C PRO A 128 -5.03 -9.18 -20.61
N THR A 129 -4.61 -7.93 -20.77
CA THR A 129 -3.44 -7.37 -20.07
C THR A 129 -3.53 -7.54 -18.56
N CYS A 130 -4.71 -7.33 -17.97
CA CYS A 130 -4.91 -7.51 -16.53
C CYS A 130 -4.68 -8.96 -16.06
N SER A 131 -4.96 -9.96 -16.91
CA SER A 131 -4.74 -11.37 -16.58
C SER A 131 -3.25 -11.71 -16.51
N VAL A 132 -2.46 -11.23 -17.48
CA VAL A 132 -1.00 -11.41 -17.48
C VAL A 132 -0.36 -10.59 -16.35
N CYS A 133 -0.73 -9.31 -16.23
CA CYS A 133 -0.28 -8.42 -15.15
C CYS A 133 -0.53 -9.01 -13.76
N GLY A 134 -1.73 -9.55 -13.51
CA GLY A 134 -2.05 -10.18 -12.23
C GLY A 134 -1.19 -11.41 -11.93
N THR A 135 -0.84 -12.17 -12.96
CA THR A 135 0.01 -13.36 -12.84
C THR A 135 1.46 -12.97 -12.56
N VAL A 136 2.01 -11.99 -13.28
CA VAL A 136 3.40 -11.53 -13.12
C VAL A 136 3.65 -10.85 -11.77
N LYS A 137 2.63 -10.21 -11.19
CA LYS A 137 2.76 -9.50 -9.90
C LYS A 137 2.72 -10.41 -8.66
N ARG A 138 2.26 -11.65 -8.79
CA ARG A 138 2.12 -12.60 -7.66
C ARG A 138 3.28 -13.55 -7.62
#